data_AF-A0A5R2N0Q9-F1
#
_entry.id   AF-A0A5R2N0Q9-F1
#
_cell.length_a   1.000
_cell.length_b   1.000
_cell.length_c   1.000
_cell.angle_alpha   90.00
_cell.angle_beta   90.00
_cell.angle_gamma   90.00
#
_symmetry.space_group_name_H-M   'P 1'
#
loop_
_entity.id
_entity.type
_entity.pdbx_description
1 polymer ?
#
loop_
_entity_poly.entity_id
_entity_poly.type
_entity_poly.pdbx_seq_one_letter_code
_entity_poly.pdbx_strand_id
1 'polypeptide(L)'
;GARISLTIAVLATVISLVFGTTVGISAGYYGGRVDVWLMRLTDFFFVMPSFVLALVITPVILEVWGRGGDIFGFRPSLFVIIVVIGMTSWAFVARIVRSQTLSLKERTFVDRARVVGSSNIVIMVKHILPNLVPQIT
;
A
#
# COMPACT_ATOMS: atom_id res chain seq x y z
N GLY A 1 4.06 23.07 14.27
CA GLY A 1 2.80 22.29 14.27
C GLY A 1 2.47 21.78 12.89
N ALA A 2 1.80 22.60 12.06
CA ALA A 2 1.28 22.19 10.74
C ALA A 2 2.30 21.52 9.81
N ARG A 3 3.54 22.03 9.70
CA ARG A 3 4.58 21.44 8.85
C ARG A 3 4.89 19.98 9.21
N ILE A 4 5.02 19.66 10.50
CA ILE A 4 5.34 18.30 10.97
C ILE A 4 4.19 17.34 10.67
N SER A 5 2.95 17.77 10.95
CA SER A 5 1.76 16.98 10.64
C SER A 5 1.60 16.73 9.14
N LEU A 6 1.86 17.73 8.30
CA LEU A 6 1.87 17.61 6.84
C LEU A 6 2.94 16.62 6.36
N THR A 7 4.17 16.72 6.88
CA THR A 7 5.24 15.79 6.51
C THR A 7 4.88 14.35 6.87
N ILE A 8 4.34 14.13 8.07
CA ILE A 8 3.87 12.80 8.52
C ILE A 8 2.78 12.25 7.59
N ALA A 9 1.77 13.07 7.29
CA ALA A 9 0.66 12.67 6.43
C ALA A 9 1.15 12.32 5.02
N VAL A 10 2.02 13.15 4.42
CA VAL A 10 2.59 12.90 3.10
C VAL A 10 3.40 11.60 3.08
N LEU A 11 4.29 11.39 4.05
CA LEU A 11 5.10 10.17 4.13
C LEU A 11 4.22 8.91 4.30
N ALA A 12 3.24 8.96 5.19
CA ALA A 12 2.31 7.86 5.40
C ALA A 12 1.52 7.55 4.13
N THR A 13 1.01 8.57 3.44
CA THR A 13 0.29 8.42 2.16
C THR A 13 1.17 7.80 1.09
N VAL A 14 2.41 8.26 0.93
CA VAL A 14 3.34 7.68 -0.06
C VAL A 14 3.59 6.20 0.23
N ILE A 15 3.83 5.84 1.49
CA ILE A 15 4.00 4.45 1.91
C ILE A 15 2.73 3.65 1.55
N SER A 16 1.56 4.14 1.96
CA SER A 16 0.30 3.46 1.67
C SER A 16 0.02 3.31 0.19
N LEU A 17 0.37 4.31 -0.62
CA LEU A 17 0.20 4.27 -2.06
C LEU A 17 1.10 3.23 -2.70
N VAL A 18 2.38 3.19 -2.32
CA VAL A 18 3.34 2.20 -2.86
C VAL A 18 2.90 0.78 -2.51
N PHE A 19 2.69 0.49 -1.22
CA PHE A 19 2.32 -0.86 -0.78
C PHE A 19 0.92 -1.26 -1.29
N GLY A 20 -0.05 -0.36 -1.17
CA GLY A 20 -1.42 -0.59 -1.61
C GLY A 20 -1.49 -0.84 -3.12
N THR A 21 -0.78 -0.05 -3.91
CA THR A 21 -0.78 -0.19 -5.37
C THR A 21 -0.11 -1.50 -5.80
N THR A 22 1.05 -1.84 -5.24
CA THR A 22 1.73 -3.10 -5.57
C THR A 22 0.85 -4.32 -5.25
N VAL A 23 0.21 -4.35 -4.08
CA VAL A 23 -0.66 -5.46 -3.68
C VAL A 23 -1.95 -5.48 -4.50
N GLY A 24 -2.59 -4.32 -4.71
CA GLY A 24 -3.84 -4.19 -5.46
C GLY A 24 -3.70 -4.60 -6.93
N ILE A 25 -2.64 -4.15 -7.62
CA ILE A 25 -2.37 -4.55 -9.01
C ILE A 25 -2.08 -6.06 -9.06
N SER A 26 -1.28 -6.58 -8.13
CA SER A 26 -0.98 -8.02 -8.09
C SER A 26 -2.23 -8.88 -7.89
N ALA A 27 -3.09 -8.50 -6.94
CA ALA A 27 -4.35 -9.17 -6.68
C ALA A 27 -5.30 -9.12 -7.89
N GLY A 28 -5.52 -7.93 -8.46
CA GLY A 28 -6.40 -7.74 -9.61
C GLY A 28 -5.88 -8.36 -10.91
N TYR A 29 -4.56 -8.32 -11.16
CA TYR A 29 -3.97 -8.84 -12.39
C TYR A 29 -3.95 -10.37 -12.42
N TYR A 30 -3.43 -11.01 -11.37
CA TYR A 30 -3.34 -12.47 -11.33
C TYR A 30 -4.70 -13.13 -11.09
N GLY A 31 -5.55 -12.54 -10.25
CA GLY A 31 -6.86 -13.11 -9.91
C GLY A 31 -6.76 -14.45 -9.16
N GLY A 32 -7.89 -15.13 -8.99
CA GLY A 32 -7.96 -16.50 -8.46
C GLY A 32 -7.36 -16.64 -7.06
N ARG A 33 -6.41 -17.57 -6.89
CA ARG A 33 -5.80 -17.84 -5.57
C ARG A 33 -4.96 -16.67 -5.04
N VAL A 34 -4.21 -15.99 -5.91
CA VAL A 34 -3.35 -14.85 -5.51
C VAL A 34 -4.21 -13.73 -4.95
N ASP A 35 -5.31 -13.44 -5.64
CA ASP A 35 -6.31 -12.48 -5.18
C ASP A 35 -6.87 -12.84 -3.80
N VAL A 36 -7.36 -14.07 -3.63
CA VAL A 36 -7.93 -14.52 -2.35
C VAL A 36 -6.92 -14.39 -1.20
N TRP A 37 -5.66 -14.80 -1.39
CA TRP A 37 -4.65 -14.72 -0.35
C TRP A 37 -4.26 -13.28 -0.01
N LEU A 38 -4.05 -12.43 -1.02
CA LEU A 38 -3.70 -11.02 -0.80
C LEU A 38 -4.85 -10.25 -0.17
N MET A 39 -6.09 -10.52 -0.59
CA MET A 39 -7.26 -9.87 -0.03
C MET A 39 -7.51 -10.33 1.40
N ARG A 40 -7.33 -11.62 1.72
CA ARG A 40 -7.38 -12.08 3.12
C ARG A 40 -6.33 -11.41 4.00
N LEU A 41 -5.11 -11.20 3.47
CA LEU A 41 -4.10 -10.44 4.19
C LEU A 41 -4.59 -9.00 4.44
N THR A 42 -5.14 -8.32 3.44
CA THR A 42 -5.67 -6.95 3.65
C THR A 42 -6.85 -6.92 4.64
N ASP A 43 -7.70 -7.95 4.63
CA ASP A 43 -8.85 -8.05 5.53
C ASP A 43 -8.40 -8.20 6.99
N PHE A 44 -7.31 -8.93 7.23
CA PHE A 44 -6.71 -9.05 8.56
C PHE A 44 -6.31 -7.69 9.14
N PHE A 45 -5.74 -6.79 8.31
CA PHE A 45 -5.39 -5.43 8.74
C PHE A 45 -6.61 -4.55 9.00
N PHE A 46 -7.75 -4.78 8.34
CA PHE A 46 -8.99 -4.06 8.62
C PHE A 46 -9.65 -4.48 9.94
N VAL A 47 -9.51 -5.74 10.34
CA VAL A 47 -10.08 -6.24 11.59
C VAL A 47 -9.26 -5.76 12.80
N MET A 48 -7.98 -5.46 12.61
CA MET A 48 -7.10 -4.96 13.66
C MET A 48 -7.34 -3.46 13.91
N PRO A 49 -7.77 -3.04 15.12
CA PRO A 49 -7.91 -1.63 15.43
C PRO A 49 -6.54 -0.92 15.33
N SER A 50 -6.51 0.25 14.69
CA SER A 50 -5.27 1.04 14.52
C SER A 50 -4.57 1.37 15.84
N PHE A 51 -5.33 1.58 16.90
CA PHE A 51 -4.77 1.83 18.24
C PHE A 51 -4.04 0.60 18.79
N VAL A 52 -4.50 -0.63 18.50
CA VAL A 52 -3.84 -1.86 18.94
C VAL A 52 -2.49 -2.00 18.24
N LEU A 53 -2.44 -1.73 16.93
CA LEU A 53 -1.18 -1.70 16.18
C LEU A 53 -0.21 -0.67 16.77
N ALA A 54 -0.70 0.52 17.13
CA ALA A 54 0.12 1.53 17.78
C ALA A 54 0.67 1.03 19.13
N LEU A 55 -0.14 0.39 19.97
CA LEU A 55 0.30 -0.16 21.26
C LEU A 55 1.34 -1.26 21.12
N VAL A 56 1.24 -2.10 20.10
CA VAL A 56 2.20 -3.19 19.85
C VAL A 56 3.50 -2.65 19.23
N ILE A 57 3.41 -1.71 18.30
CA ILE A 57 4.57 -1.18 17.55
C ILE A 57 5.39 -0.19 18.41
N THR A 58 4.73 0.58 19.28
CA THR A 58 5.38 1.59 20.12
C THR A 58 6.54 1.04 20.96
N PRO A 59 6.37 -0.01 21.79
CA PRO A 59 7.46 -0.53 22.61
C PRO A 59 8.61 -1.06 21.75
N VAL A 60 8.31 -1.74 20.64
CA VAL A 60 9.33 -2.27 19.71
C VAL A 60 10.19 -1.13 19.16
N ILE A 61 9.58 -0.03 18.69
CA ILE A 61 10.33 1.11 18.16
C ILE A 61 11.17 1.78 19.26
N LEU A 62 10.59 1.96 20.45
CA LEU A 62 11.28 2.59 21.58
C LEU A 62 12.44 1.75 22.11
N GLU A 63 12.36 0.42 22.02
CA GLU A 63 13.42 -0.50 22.40
C GLU A 63 14.55 -0.53 21.38
N VAL A 64 14.24 -0.58 20.08
CA VAL A 64 15.23 -0.65 19.01
C VAL A 64 16.00 0.66 18.84
N TRP A 65 15.33 1.80 18.92
CA TRP A 65 15.92 3.13 18.64
C TRP A 65 16.22 3.95 19.90
N GLY A 66 15.79 3.48 21.07
CA GLY A 66 15.91 4.20 22.33
C GLY A 66 14.96 5.40 22.42
N ARG A 67 14.68 5.83 23.66
CA ARG A 67 13.79 6.99 23.91
C ARG A 67 14.37 8.34 23.46
N GLY A 68 15.67 8.41 23.19
CA GLY A 68 16.40 9.64 22.85
C GLY A 68 17.07 9.66 21.48
N GLY A 69 16.94 8.61 20.68
CA GLY A 69 17.46 8.58 19.31
C GLY A 69 16.49 9.22 18.34
N ASP A 70 16.93 10.25 17.60
CA ASP A 70 16.15 10.76 16.48
C ASP A 70 16.24 9.80 15.29
N ILE A 71 15.08 9.41 14.76
CA ILE A 71 14.95 8.53 13.59
C ILE A 71 14.84 9.43 12.36
N PHE A 72 15.92 9.58 11.58
CA PHE A 72 15.94 10.46 10.40
C PHE A 72 15.47 11.91 10.72
N GLY A 73 15.77 12.42 11.92
CA GLY A 73 15.34 13.75 12.38
C GLY A 73 13.92 13.81 12.95
N PHE A 74 13.25 12.67 13.10
CA PHE A 74 11.93 12.57 13.73
C PHE A 74 12.00 11.89 15.09
N ARG A 75 11.19 12.38 16.03
CA ARG A 75 11.00 11.72 17.32
C ARG A 75 10.39 10.32 17.10
N PRO A 76 10.79 9.30 17.88
CA PRO A 76 10.27 7.94 17.73
C PRO A 76 8.72 7.85 17.72
N SER A 77 8.06 8.70 18.52
CA SER A 77 6.59 8.78 18.57
C SER A 77 5.96 9.21 17.23
N LEU A 78 6.63 10.06 16.45
CA LEU A 78 6.13 10.49 15.14
C LEU A 78 6.32 9.37 14.11
N PHE A 79 7.42 8.63 14.21
CA PHE A 79 7.67 7.47 13.35
C PHE A 79 6.63 6.37 13.56
N VAL A 80 6.22 6.10 14.81
CA VAL A 80 5.11 5.19 15.13
C VAL A 80 3.84 5.60 14.39
N ILE A 81 3.50 6.89 14.39
CA ILE A 81 2.29 7.41 13.71
C ILE A 81 2.39 7.18 12.20
N ILE A 82 3.53 7.48 11.58
CA ILE A 82 3.75 7.26 10.14
C ILE A 82 3.55 5.77 9.79
N VAL A 83 4.16 4.87 10.57
CA VAL A 83 4.07 3.42 10.34
C VAL A 83 2.64 2.92 10.54
N VAL A 84 1.97 3.30 11.62
CA VAL A 84 0.60 2.84 11.91
C VAL A 84 -0.38 3.33 10.85
N ILE A 85 -0.31 4.61 10.46
CA ILE A 85 -1.16 5.16 9.39
C ILE A 85 -0.83 4.49 8.06
N GLY A 86 0.45 4.34 7.75
CA GLY A 86 0.94 3.66 6.55
C GLY A 86 0.40 2.22 6.42
N MET A 87 0.51 1.45 7.51
CA MET A 87 0.10 0.04 7.63
C MET A 87 -1.41 -0.18 7.77
N THR A 88 -2.20 0.84 8.06
CA THR A 88 -3.66 0.73 8.07
C THR A 88 -4.28 1.24 6.77
N SER A 89 -3.72 2.30 6.19
CA SER A 89 -4.29 2.95 5.01
C SER A 89 -3.96 2.21 3.70
N TRP A 90 -2.85 1.47 3.62
CA TRP A 90 -2.49 0.71 2.40
C TRP A 90 -3.52 -0.36 2.03
N ALA A 91 -4.18 -0.97 3.02
CA ALA A 91 -5.17 -2.02 2.78
C ALA A 91 -6.39 -1.48 2.03
N PHE A 92 -6.79 -0.24 2.35
CA PHE A 92 -7.84 0.48 1.63
C PHE A 92 -7.42 0.80 0.20
N VAL A 93 -6.22 1.36 0.02
CA VAL A 93 -5.65 1.64 -1.31
C VAL A 93 -5.59 0.36 -2.16
N ALA A 94 -5.16 -0.76 -1.58
CA ALA A 94 -5.08 -2.05 -2.27
C ALA A 94 -6.44 -2.50 -2.83
N ARG A 95 -7.52 -2.32 -2.06
CA ARG A 95 -8.88 -2.67 -2.51
C ARG A 95 -9.35 -1.82 -3.68
N ILE A 96 -9.09 -0.50 -3.64
CA ILE A 96 -9.42 0.42 -4.73
C ILE A 96 -8.63 0.06 -5.98
N VAL A 97 -7.32 -0.08 -5.85
CA VAL A 97 -6.43 -0.42 -6.96
C VAL A 97 -6.82 -1.76 -7.57
N ARG A 98 -7.17 -2.76 -6.75
CA ARG A 98 -7.65 -4.06 -7.21
C ARG A 98 -8.92 -3.94 -8.05
N SER A 99 -9.93 -3.19 -7.60
CA SER A 99 -11.19 -3.06 -8.34
C SER A 99 -10.99 -2.36 -9.68
N GLN A 100 -10.15 -1.32 -9.71
CA GLN A 100 -9.76 -0.65 -10.95
C GLN A 100 -8.94 -1.57 -11.87
N THR A 101 -8.00 -2.35 -11.31
CA THR A 101 -7.21 -3.31 -12.07
C THR A 101 -8.06 -4.39 -12.71
N LEU A 102 -9.08 -4.90 -12.00
CA LEU A 102 -10.01 -5.90 -12.53
C LEU A 102 -10.77 -5.33 -13.75
N SER A 103 -11.28 -4.10 -13.63
CA SER A 103 -11.95 -3.37 -14.73
C SER A 103 -11.02 -3.13 -15.93
N LEU A 104 -9.76 -2.77 -15.67
CA LEU A 104 -8.75 -2.57 -16.72
C LEU A 104 -8.31 -3.87 -17.40
N LYS A 105 -8.29 -4.98 -16.65
CA LYS A 105 -7.94 -6.32 -17.16
C LYS A 105 -9.00 -6.86 -18.12
N GLU A 106 -10.28 -6.56 -17.88
CA GLU A 106 -11.38 -6.97 -18.75
C GLU A 106 -11.42 -6.20 -20.08
N ARG A 107 -10.81 -5.01 -20.13
CA ARG A 107 -10.62 -4.30 -21.40
C ARG A 107 -9.59 -5.07 -22.23
N THR A 108 -9.92 -5.30 -23.50
CA THR A 108 -9.22 -6.08 -24.55
C THR A 108 -7.71 -5.83 -24.76
N PHE A 109 -7.06 -5.01 -23.92
CA PHE A 109 -5.65 -4.67 -23.95
C PHE A 109 -4.73 -5.76 -23.38
N VAL A 110 -5.16 -6.52 -22.36
CA VAL A 110 -4.30 -7.55 -21.73
C VAL A 110 -4.14 -8.76 -22.64
N ASP A 111 -5.21 -9.19 -23.31
CA ASP A 111 -5.15 -10.31 -24.26
C ASP A 111 -4.25 -9.99 -25.46
N ARG A 112 -4.33 -8.76 -25.99
CA ARG A 112 -3.46 -8.31 -27.10
C ARG A 112 -1.99 -8.24 -26.68
N ALA A 113 -1.68 -7.71 -25.50
CA ALA A 113 -0.30 -7.63 -25.02
C ALA A 113 0.31 -9.01 -24.73
N ARG A 114 -0.52 -9.98 -24.32
CA ARG A 114 -0.09 -11.37 -24.10
C ARG A 114 0.18 -12.11 -25.41
N VAL A 115 -0.59 -11.85 -26.46
CA VAL A 115 -0.35 -12.39 -27.82
C VAL A 115 0.99 -11.92 -28.39
N VAL A 116 1.45 -10.72 -28.01
CA VAL A 116 2.76 -10.17 -28.41
C VAL A 116 3.92 -10.71 -27.55
N GLY A 117 3.66 -11.56 -26.54
CA GLY A 117 4.68 -12.19 -25.71
C GLY A 117 5.29 -11.28 -24.62
N SER A 118 4.63 -10.18 -24.26
CA SER A 118 5.12 -9.29 -23.21
C SER A 118 5.06 -9.95 -21.82
N SER A 119 6.11 -9.76 -21.02
CA SER A 119 6.14 -10.22 -19.62
C SER A 119 5.04 -9.56 -18.78
N ASN A 120 4.45 -10.34 -17.86
CA ASN A 120 3.38 -9.89 -16.96
C ASN A 120 3.75 -8.59 -16.20
N ILE A 121 5.02 -8.47 -15.77
CA ILE A 121 5.51 -7.27 -15.06
C ILE A 121 5.47 -6.04 -15.97
N VAL A 122 5.84 -6.21 -17.24
CA VAL A 122 5.82 -5.12 -18.24
C VAL A 122 4.38 -4.67 -18.50
N ILE A 123 3.43 -5.60 -18.56
CA ILE A 123 2.01 -5.27 -18.71
C ILE A 123 1.51 -4.50 -17.48
N MET A 124 1.82 -4.98 -16.27
CA MET A 124 1.43 -4.33 -15.02
C MET A 124 1.99 -2.91 -14.89
N VAL A 125 3.29 -2.71 -15.12
CA VAL A 125 3.94 -1.41 -14.89
C VAL A 125 3.71 -0.43 -16.04
N LYS A 126 3.67 -0.90 -17.29
CA LYS A 126 3.65 -0.01 -18.47
C LYS A 126 2.25 0.23 -19.02
N HIS A 127 1.27 -0.62 -18.69
CA HIS A 127 -0.09 -0.50 -19.20
C HIS A 127 -1.12 -0.32 -18.08
N ILE A 128 -1.00 -1.04 -16.97
CA ILE A 128 -2.00 -0.96 -15.89
C ILE A 128 -1.70 0.23 -14.97
N LEU A 129 -0.50 0.30 -14.41
CA LEU A 129 -0.09 1.34 -13.47
C LEU A 129 -0.36 2.78 -13.98
N PRO A 130 0.05 3.20 -15.19
CA PRO A 130 -0.19 4.57 -15.66
C PRO A 130 -1.67 4.91 -15.86
N ASN A 131 -2.54 3.92 -16.10
CA ASN A 131 -3.98 4.14 -16.19
C ASN A 131 -4.64 4.27 -14.80
N LEU A 132 -4.00 3.75 -13.75
CA LEU A 132 -4.48 3.83 -12.38
C LEU A 132 -4.06 5.12 -11.67
N VAL A 133 -2.89 5.68 -12.01
CA VAL A 133 -2.35 6.91 -11.39
C VAL A 133 -3.38 8.05 -11.31
N PRO A 134 -4.16 8.38 -12.37
CA PRO A 134 -5.16 9.46 -12.32
C PRO A 134 -6.33 9.21 -11.36
N GLN A 135 -6.54 7.97 -10.93
CA GLN A 135 -7.68 7.58 -10.08
C GLN A 135 -7.29 7.45 -8.61
N ILE A 136 -5.99 7.37 -8.30
CA ILE A 136 -5.45 7.16 -6.94
C ILE A 136 -4.62 8.33 -6.41
N THR A 137 -4.36 9.35 -7.24
CA THR A 137 -3.63 10.59 -6.89
C THR A 137 -4.61 11.74 -6.82
#